data_AF-A0A094D0J0-F1
#
_entry.id   AF-A0A094D0J0-F1
#
_cell.length_a   1.000
_cell.length_b   1.000
_cell.length_c   1.000
_cell.angle_alpha   90.00
_cell.angle_beta   90.00
_cell.angle_gamma   90.00
#
_symmetry.space_group_name_H-M   'P 1'
#
loop_
_entity.id
_entity.type
_entity.pdbx_description
1 polymer ?
#
loop_
_entity_poly.entity_id
_entity_poly.type
_entity_poly.pdbx_seq_one_letter_code
_entity_poly.pdbx_strand_id
1 'polypeptide(L)'
;MSSKVLFDAAVAPNATQYYGSLIVSNIRYEDGPVNIEQFLGISLRSPASISSQDFSTSPDPWIEFLPDVTNEQVDASTFHAVARLSVSEPYTIGRLTINIGVNGDLTQSPERFVESIAIAVDAIPE
;
A
#
# COMPACT_ATOMS: atom_id res chain seq x y z
N MET A 1 3.64 -23.16 3.89
CA MET A 1 4.46 -22.02 4.36
C MET A 1 3.98 -20.82 3.59
N SER A 2 3.53 -19.76 4.25
CA SER A 2 3.16 -18.51 3.57
C SER A 2 4.46 -17.79 3.25
N SER A 3 4.77 -17.62 1.97
CA SER A 3 5.99 -16.91 1.56
C SER A 3 5.86 -15.44 1.95
N LYS A 4 6.87 -14.90 2.64
CA LYS A 4 6.88 -13.49 3.05
C LYS A 4 6.95 -12.59 1.80
N VAL A 5 6.05 -11.61 1.71
CA VAL A 5 6.10 -10.57 0.66
C VAL A 5 7.20 -9.57 1.01
N LEU A 6 8.12 -9.35 0.08
CA LEU A 6 9.17 -8.33 0.14
C LEU A 6 8.78 -7.18 -0.79
N PHE A 7 9.09 -5.95 -0.38
CA PHE A 7 8.81 -4.73 -1.14
C PHE A 7 9.73 -3.61 -0.68
N ASP A 8 9.86 -2.58 -1.52
CA ASP A 8 10.50 -1.32 -1.16
C ASP A 8 9.40 -0.27 -0.91
N ALA A 9 9.56 0.54 0.14
CA ALA A 9 8.64 1.62 0.45
C ALA A 9 9.37 2.91 0.80
N ALA A 10 8.79 4.05 0.42
CA ALA A 10 9.35 5.37 0.71
C ALA A 10 8.27 6.46 0.69
N VAL A 11 8.54 7.59 1.34
CA VAL A 11 7.79 8.83 1.09
C VAL A 11 8.24 9.42 -0.23
N ALA A 12 7.28 9.79 -1.09
CA ALA A 12 7.54 10.47 -2.35
C ALA A 12 8.29 11.80 -2.14
N PRO A 13 9.16 12.21 -3.08
CA PRO A 13 9.79 13.53 -3.00
C PRO A 13 8.72 14.64 -3.03
N ASN A 14 9.01 15.76 -2.37
CA ASN A 14 8.14 16.95 -2.26
C ASN A 14 6.91 16.81 -1.34
N ALA A 15 6.94 15.87 -0.39
CA ALA A 15 5.98 15.90 0.71
C ALA A 15 6.05 17.23 1.48
N THR A 16 4.90 17.70 1.92
CA THR A 16 4.71 18.94 2.69
C THR A 16 4.04 18.59 4.01
N GLN A 17 3.86 19.58 4.89
CA GLN A 17 3.11 19.42 6.13
C GLN A 17 1.60 19.16 5.92
N TYR A 18 1.09 19.25 4.69
CA TYR A 18 -0.34 19.10 4.39
C TYR A 18 -0.66 17.91 3.48
N TYR A 19 0.29 17.53 2.63
CA TYR A 19 0.13 16.51 1.61
C TYR A 19 1.45 15.80 1.36
N GLY A 20 1.38 14.50 1.14
CA GLY A 20 2.46 13.71 0.59
C GLY A 20 1.94 12.42 -0.03
N SER A 21 2.85 11.50 -0.36
CA SER A 21 2.47 10.17 -0.84
C SER A 21 3.45 9.13 -0.34
N LEU A 22 2.96 7.93 -0.07
CA LEU A 22 3.77 6.74 0.14
C LEU A 22 3.85 5.98 -1.17
N ILE A 23 5.06 5.54 -1.54
CA ILE A 23 5.31 4.75 -2.74
C ILE A 23 5.73 3.36 -2.30
N VAL A 24 5.03 2.34 -2.79
CA VAL A 24 5.38 0.93 -2.62
C VAL A 24 5.75 0.37 -3.99
N SER A 25 6.86 -0.37 -4.07
CA SER A 25 7.35 -0.95 -5.31
C SER A 25 8.13 -2.25 -5.07
N ASN A 26 8.60 -2.88 -6.14
CA ASN A 26 9.46 -4.08 -6.07
C ASN A 26 8.83 -5.24 -5.27
N ILE A 27 7.50 -5.38 -5.36
CA ILE A 27 6.71 -6.39 -4.64
C ILE A 27 7.02 -7.78 -5.22
N ARG A 28 7.54 -8.68 -4.38
CA ARG A 28 7.97 -10.03 -4.77
C ARG A 28 7.93 -10.99 -3.58
N TYR A 29 7.94 -12.29 -3.83
CA TYR A 29 8.31 -13.26 -2.81
C TYR A 29 9.83 -13.44 -2.81
N GLU A 30 10.38 -13.95 -1.71
CA GLU A 30 11.80 -14.33 -1.63
C GLU A 30 12.18 -15.36 -2.70
N ASP A 31 11.29 -16.31 -2.96
CA ASP A 31 11.53 -17.45 -3.85
C ASP A 31 10.96 -17.30 -5.27
N GLY A 32 10.30 -16.18 -5.60
CA GLY A 32 9.67 -16.04 -6.92
C GLY A 32 8.64 -14.91 -7.09
N PRO A 33 7.89 -14.94 -8.20
CA PRO A 33 6.89 -13.92 -8.50
C PRO A 33 5.67 -14.04 -7.58
N VAL A 34 5.01 -12.92 -7.34
CA VAL A 34 3.76 -12.86 -6.55
C VAL A 34 2.57 -13.07 -7.48
N ASN A 35 1.72 -14.04 -7.18
CA ASN A 35 0.47 -14.29 -7.88
C ASN A 35 -0.69 -13.86 -6.99
N ILE A 36 -1.50 -12.91 -7.47
CA ILE A 36 -2.71 -12.43 -6.82
C ILE A 36 -3.89 -13.13 -7.48
N GLU A 37 -4.70 -13.89 -6.74
CA GLU A 37 -5.89 -14.54 -7.28
C GLU A 37 -7.14 -13.64 -7.17
N GLN A 38 -7.21 -12.82 -6.12
CA GLN A 38 -8.37 -11.99 -5.79
C GLN A 38 -7.98 -10.56 -5.46
N PHE A 39 -7.03 -10.34 -4.54
CA PHE A 39 -6.63 -9.00 -4.14
C PHE A 39 -5.25 -8.95 -3.47
N LEU A 40 -4.62 -7.77 -3.54
CA LEU A 40 -3.47 -7.43 -2.72
C LEU A 40 -3.95 -6.68 -1.47
N GLY A 41 -3.72 -7.25 -0.28
CA GLY A 41 -4.02 -6.62 0.99
C GLY A 41 -2.86 -5.74 1.44
N ILE A 42 -3.18 -4.52 1.89
CA ILE A 42 -2.21 -3.55 2.40
C ILE A 42 -2.73 -3.01 3.73
N SER A 43 -1.91 -3.01 4.76
CA SER A 43 -2.17 -2.26 5.99
C SER A 43 -1.07 -1.21 6.18
N LEU A 44 -1.44 -0.04 6.67
CA LEU A 44 -0.50 1.04 6.95
C LEU A 44 -1.01 1.98 8.05
N ARG A 45 -0.08 2.68 8.70
CA ARG A 45 -0.41 3.86 9.50
C ARG A 45 -0.34 5.11 8.63
N SER A 46 -1.22 6.05 8.93
CA SER A 46 -1.29 7.33 8.23
C SER A 46 -1.63 8.46 9.21
N PRO A 47 -1.11 9.69 9.02
CA PRO A 47 -1.51 10.85 9.81
C PRO A 47 -2.97 11.31 9.56
N ALA A 48 -3.60 10.83 8.48
CA ALA A 48 -4.97 11.15 8.11
C ALA A 48 -5.70 9.91 7.56
N SER A 49 -7.04 9.93 7.55
CA SER A 49 -7.84 8.89 6.89
C SER A 49 -7.49 8.80 5.40
N ILE A 50 -7.37 7.57 4.89
CA ILE A 50 -7.09 7.27 3.48
C ILE A 50 -8.37 6.87 2.76
N SER A 51 -8.62 7.44 1.59
CA SER A 51 -9.70 7.07 0.68
C SER A 51 -9.24 6.04 -0.35
N SER A 52 -10.19 5.30 -0.94
CA SER A 52 -9.90 4.47 -2.12
C SER A 52 -9.36 5.28 -3.30
N GLN A 53 -9.73 6.56 -3.41
CA GLN A 53 -9.25 7.46 -4.47
C GLN A 53 -7.81 7.94 -4.26
N ASP A 54 -7.25 7.75 -3.06
CA ASP A 54 -5.86 8.11 -2.78
C ASP A 54 -4.89 7.05 -3.34
N PHE A 55 -5.38 5.89 -3.76
CA PHE A 55 -4.56 4.86 -4.38
C PHE A 55 -4.47 5.06 -5.88
N SER A 56 -3.25 5.00 -6.40
CA SER A 56 -2.99 4.83 -7.84
C SER A 56 -1.96 3.73 -8.07
N THR A 57 -2.23 2.85 -9.03
CA THR A 57 -1.37 1.72 -9.36
C THR A 57 -0.79 1.87 -10.75
N SER A 58 0.40 1.32 -10.96
CA SER A 58 1.05 1.27 -12.28
C SER A 58 1.59 -0.15 -12.52
N PRO A 59 0.71 -1.11 -12.84
CA PRO A 59 1.09 -2.48 -13.16
C PRO A 59 1.63 -2.63 -14.59
N ASP A 60 2.56 -3.56 -14.75
CA ASP A 60 3.08 -4.04 -16.02
C ASP A 60 3.33 -5.57 -15.93
N PRO A 61 2.53 -6.42 -16.61
CA PRO A 61 1.49 -6.06 -17.59
C PRO A 61 0.30 -5.31 -16.96
N TRP A 62 -0.39 -4.51 -17.77
CA TRP A 62 -1.49 -3.67 -17.29
C TRP A 62 -2.72 -4.51 -16.90
N ILE A 63 -3.25 -4.22 -15.72
CA ILE A 63 -4.55 -4.69 -15.21
C ILE A 63 -5.15 -3.56 -14.36
N GLU A 64 -6.47 -3.53 -14.23
CA GLU A 64 -7.13 -2.62 -13.30
C GLU A 64 -7.09 -3.17 -11.87
N PHE A 65 -6.70 -2.32 -10.92
CA PHE A 65 -6.88 -2.57 -9.50
C PHE A 65 -8.04 -1.72 -8.98
N LEU A 66 -8.90 -2.32 -8.15
CA LEU A 66 -10.04 -1.66 -7.53
C LEU A 66 -9.79 -1.54 -6.02
N PRO A 67 -9.36 -0.37 -5.52
CA PRO A 67 -9.12 -0.16 -4.11
C PRO A 67 -10.43 -0.07 -3.31
N ASP A 68 -10.48 -0.81 -2.21
CA ASP A 68 -11.45 -0.63 -1.13
C ASP A 68 -10.68 -0.43 0.18
N VAL A 69 -11.09 0.53 1.01
CA VAL A 69 -10.28 0.99 2.15
C VAL A 69 -11.15 1.19 3.37
N THR A 70 -10.72 0.62 4.50
CA THR A 70 -11.27 0.93 5.82
C THR A 70 -10.24 1.70 6.64
N ASN A 71 -10.72 2.53 7.55
CA ASN A 71 -9.89 3.32 8.45
C ASN A 71 -10.37 3.17 9.88
N GLU A 72 -9.42 3.01 10.80
CA GLU A 72 -9.64 3.08 12.23
C GLU A 72 -8.73 4.15 12.81
N GLN A 73 -9.28 5.12 13.55
CA GLN A 73 -8.46 6.09 14.26
C GLN A 73 -7.86 5.44 15.52
N VAL A 74 -6.55 5.28 15.56
CA VAL A 74 -5.86 4.64 16.70
C VAL A 74 -5.45 5.65 17.77
N ASP A 75 -5.17 6.90 17.37
CA ASP A 75 -4.92 8.02 18.27
C ASP A 75 -5.26 9.37 17.61
N ALA A 76 -5.05 10.48 18.33
CA ALA A 76 -5.38 11.83 17.86
C ALA A 76 -4.67 12.24 16.55
N SER A 77 -3.58 11.57 16.19
CA SER A 77 -2.70 11.91 15.09
C SER A 77 -2.46 10.75 14.12
N THR A 78 -3.16 9.62 14.27
CA THR A 78 -2.85 8.41 13.52
C THR A 78 -4.09 7.57 13.25
N PHE A 79 -4.20 7.18 11.99
CA PHE A 79 -5.16 6.23 11.47
C PHE A 79 -4.43 4.95 11.09
N HIS A 80 -5.07 3.82 11.33
CA HIS A 80 -4.73 2.54 10.74
C HIS A 80 -5.65 2.35 9.53
N ALA A 81 -5.07 2.31 8.34
CA ALA A 81 -5.78 2.09 7.09
C ALA A 81 -5.52 0.65 6.61
N VAL A 82 -6.58 -0.04 6.22
CA VAL A 82 -6.52 -1.37 5.61
C VAL A 82 -7.16 -1.29 4.24
N ALA A 83 -6.37 -1.56 3.21
CA ALA A 83 -6.79 -1.53 1.82
C ALA A 83 -6.80 -2.93 1.20
N ARG A 84 -7.78 -3.15 0.31
CA ARG A 84 -7.88 -4.29 -0.58
C ARG A 84 -7.80 -3.77 -2.00
N LEU A 85 -6.72 -4.10 -2.71
CA LEU A 85 -6.59 -3.79 -4.13
C LEU A 85 -7.04 -5.02 -4.93
N SER A 86 -8.32 -5.05 -5.28
CA SER A 86 -8.92 -6.20 -5.98
C SER A 86 -8.54 -6.22 -7.46
N VAL A 87 -8.36 -7.41 -8.02
CA VAL A 87 -8.15 -7.63 -9.46
C VAL A 87 -9.34 -8.38 -10.06
N SER A 88 -9.64 -8.14 -11.34
CA SER A 88 -10.76 -8.81 -12.02
C SER A 88 -10.45 -10.25 -12.46
N GLU A 89 -9.17 -10.59 -12.55
CA GLU A 89 -8.66 -11.90 -12.94
C GLU A 89 -7.31 -12.14 -12.25
N PRO A 90 -6.87 -13.41 -12.10
CA PRO A 90 -5.58 -13.72 -11.49
C PRO A 90 -4.43 -12.98 -12.17
N TYR A 91 -3.54 -12.40 -11.36
CA TYR A 91 -2.48 -11.52 -11.82
C TYR A 91 -1.14 -11.91 -11.22
N THR A 92 -0.18 -12.27 -12.07
CA THR A 92 1.22 -12.41 -11.69
C THR A 92 1.91 -11.05 -11.77
N ILE A 93 2.41 -10.56 -10.64
CA ILE A 93 3.14 -9.29 -10.57
C ILE A 93 4.42 -9.41 -11.39
N GLY A 94 4.51 -8.65 -12.49
CA GLY A 94 5.74 -8.38 -13.22
C GLY A 94 6.45 -7.17 -12.61
N ARG A 95 5.91 -5.98 -12.86
CA ARG A 95 6.23 -4.74 -12.13
C ARG A 95 4.94 -4.13 -11.61
N LEU A 96 4.97 -3.67 -10.36
CA LEU A 96 3.86 -2.94 -9.76
C LEU A 96 4.44 -1.83 -8.89
N THR A 97 3.99 -0.60 -9.15
CA THR A 97 4.16 0.54 -8.24
C THR A 97 2.79 0.96 -7.73
N ILE A 98 2.69 1.22 -6.44
CA ILE A 98 1.49 1.68 -5.77
C ILE A 98 1.83 3.01 -5.11
N ASN A 99 1.12 4.07 -5.48
CA ASN A 99 1.20 5.35 -4.81
C ASN A 99 -0.05 5.52 -3.94
N ILE A 100 0.16 5.94 -2.71
CA ILE A 100 -0.89 6.17 -1.70
C ILE A 100 -0.80 7.64 -1.31
N GLY A 101 -1.76 8.44 -1.75
CA GLY A 101 -1.91 9.83 -1.36
C GLY A 101 -2.24 9.95 0.13
N VAL A 102 -1.64 10.95 0.79
CA VAL A 102 -1.87 11.21 2.22
C VAL A 102 -2.14 12.69 2.39
N ASN A 103 -3.33 13.03 2.89
CA ASN A 103 -3.72 14.39 3.26
C ASN A 103 -3.28 14.71 4.70
N GLY A 104 -1.98 14.63 4.95
CA GLY A 104 -1.39 14.89 6.26
C GLY A 104 0.14 14.99 6.20
N ASP A 105 0.74 15.32 7.34
CA ASP A 105 2.17 15.56 7.45
C ASP A 105 2.98 14.26 7.50
N LEU A 106 3.67 13.94 6.41
CA LEU A 106 4.63 12.83 6.35
C LEU A 106 6.07 13.25 6.65
N THR A 107 6.34 14.54 6.87
CA THR A 107 7.70 15.10 6.96
C THR A 107 8.33 14.98 8.34
N GLN A 108 7.53 14.95 9.41
CA GLN A 108 8.03 14.94 10.79
C GLN A 108 8.45 13.56 11.29
N SER A 109 8.00 12.48 10.65
CA SER A 109 8.34 11.09 10.99
C SER A 109 8.07 10.14 9.82
N PRO A 110 8.77 10.30 8.68
CA PRO A 110 8.48 9.51 7.48
C PRO A 110 8.66 8.00 7.71
N GLU A 111 9.70 7.63 8.46
CA GLU A 111 10.03 6.24 8.82
C GLU A 111 8.83 5.53 9.50
N ARG A 112 8.14 6.23 10.41
CA ARG A 112 6.99 5.70 11.17
C ARG A 112 5.87 5.19 10.24
N PHE A 113 5.64 5.89 9.14
CA PHE A 113 4.58 5.55 8.20
C PHE A 113 5.07 4.50 7.19
N VAL A 114 6.30 4.64 6.70
CA VAL A 114 6.91 3.69 5.75
C VAL A 114 7.08 2.30 6.37
N GLU A 115 7.66 2.21 7.58
CA GLU A 115 7.91 0.94 8.27
C GLU A 115 6.61 0.26 8.76
N SER A 116 5.50 0.99 8.79
CA SER A 116 4.20 0.43 9.19
C SER A 116 3.48 -0.32 8.07
N ILE A 117 3.98 -0.22 6.83
CA ILE A 117 3.35 -0.87 5.68
C ILE A 117 3.54 -2.37 5.82
N ALA A 118 2.44 -3.12 5.70
CA ALA A 118 2.47 -4.56 5.55
C ALA A 118 1.64 -4.96 4.32
N ILE A 119 2.07 -6.04 3.65
CA ILE A 119 1.45 -6.54 2.42
C ILE A 119 1.21 -8.03 2.55
N ALA A 120 0.03 -8.46 2.12
CA ALA A 120 -0.37 -9.85 2.05
C ALA A 120 -1.12 -10.09 0.74
N VAL A 121 -1.04 -11.31 0.23
CA VAL A 121 -1.63 -11.72 -1.04
C VAL A 121 -2.86 -12.57 -0.73
N ASP A 122 -4.00 -12.18 -1.29
CA ASP A 122 -5.31 -12.81 -1.05
C ASP A 122 -5.69 -12.92 0.44
N ALA A 123 -5.12 -12.02 1.25
CA ALA A 123 -5.33 -11.92 2.68
C ALA A 123 -5.14 -10.47 3.15
N ILE A 124 -5.67 -10.16 4.33
CA ILE A 124 -5.36 -8.90 5.02
C ILE A 124 -4.09 -9.12 5.86
N PRO A 125 -3.08 -8.24 5.79
CA PRO A 125 -1.91 -8.33 6.65
C PRO A 125 -2.31 -8.17 8.12
N GLU A 126 -1.76 -9.03 8.99
CA GLU A 126 -1.92 -8.92 10.45
C GLU A 126 -1.07 -7.78 11.05
#